data_AF-A0A835RVV3-F1
#
_entry.id   AF-A0A835RVV3-F1
#
_cell.length_a   1.000
_cell.length_b   1.000
_cell.length_c   1.000
_cell.angle_alpha   90.00
_cell.angle_beta   90.00
_cell.angle_gamma   90.00
#
_symmetry.space_group_name_H-M   'P 1'
#
loop_
_entity.id
_entity.type
_entity.pdbx_description
1 polymer ?
#
loop_
_entity_poly.entity_id
_entity_poly.type
_entity_poly.pdbx_seq_one_letter_code
_entity_poly.pdbx_strand_id
1 'polypeptide(L)'
;MATSTYSYEYITLSSLMIDANHRAGGISVVNSLRTLIESSYIVHFASKGIWVQDGHETIISRSFLGQHITAGGDPFERSFSGTAIRLDGNDNIVTDVVIFSASIGVLVSGQANTLTGIHCYNKATGLGGTGIYLKAPGLTQTRIVNCYLDYTSIVSEDPVHLLVSGSFFLGDANVVLKSVNGVMKGVSIVNNMFSGNGVGVDNVQLDEKRGMFTAVDQVVVARNSVYGMTSRSTVGRAAVEGNGTRWTVDFGSVLLFPDRIDHVQYTLMAGGSKFPNHVLRNVTKNQVLIESNAAVQATVYVEVDQFGGRAV
;
A
#
# COMPACT_ATOMS: atom_id res chain seq x y z
N MET A 1 38.09 22.82 -3.38
CA MET A 1 37.84 21.40 -3.71
C MET A 1 36.72 20.94 -2.80
N ALA A 2 35.56 20.58 -3.34
CA ALA A 2 34.49 20.01 -2.53
C ALA A 2 34.95 18.62 -2.09
N THR A 3 35.17 18.44 -0.78
CA THR A 3 35.37 17.12 -0.19
C THR A 3 34.11 16.31 -0.45
N SER A 4 34.26 15.12 -1.05
CA SER A 4 33.17 14.14 -1.16
C SER A 4 32.46 14.02 0.19
N THR A 5 31.13 14.19 0.21
CA THR A 5 30.30 13.98 1.40
C THR A 5 30.22 12.51 1.81
N TYR A 6 30.56 11.59 0.90
CA TYR A 6 30.54 10.15 1.12
C TYR A 6 31.93 9.60 1.39
N SER A 7 32.00 8.62 2.30
CA SER A 7 33.25 7.99 2.74
C SER A 7 33.67 6.83 1.83
N TYR A 8 32.71 6.21 1.14
CA TYR A 8 32.93 4.99 0.35
C TYR A 8 32.08 5.00 -0.93
N GLU A 9 32.62 4.45 -2.02
CA GLU A 9 31.92 4.42 -3.31
C GLU A 9 32.22 3.14 -4.11
N TYR A 10 31.23 2.68 -4.86
CA TYR A 10 31.34 1.57 -5.81
C TYR A 10 31.82 0.26 -5.16
N ILE A 11 31.08 -0.18 -4.14
CA ILE A 11 31.34 -1.41 -3.40
C ILE A 11 30.33 -2.48 -3.83
N THR A 12 30.83 -3.69 -4.09
CA THR A 12 29.99 -4.85 -4.39
C THR A 12 30.20 -5.95 -3.34
N LEU A 13 29.09 -6.42 -2.77
CA LEU A 13 29.01 -7.62 -1.93
C LEU A 13 28.12 -8.64 -2.65
N SER A 14 28.75 -9.66 -3.22
CA SER A 14 28.06 -10.63 -4.09
C SER A 14 28.28 -12.06 -3.64
N SER A 15 27.25 -12.90 -3.74
CA SER A 15 27.36 -14.36 -3.58
C SER A 15 27.86 -14.79 -2.19
N LEU A 16 27.41 -14.11 -1.15
CA LEU A 16 27.80 -14.36 0.24
C LEU A 16 26.75 -15.18 0.98
N MET A 17 27.19 -16.09 1.84
CA MET A 17 26.38 -16.62 2.94
C MET A 17 26.82 -15.93 4.23
N ILE A 18 25.90 -15.25 4.90
CA ILE A 18 26.15 -14.58 6.18
C ILE A 18 25.18 -15.15 7.20
N ASP A 19 25.74 -15.86 8.19
CA ASP A 19 24.99 -16.36 9.35
C ASP A 19 25.41 -15.54 10.59
N ALA A 20 24.48 -14.73 11.11
CA ALA A 20 24.74 -13.91 12.29
C ALA A 20 24.56 -14.66 13.62
N ASN A 21 24.17 -15.94 13.57
CA ASN A 21 23.98 -16.85 14.71
C ASN A 21 23.18 -16.24 15.88
N HIS A 22 22.16 -15.44 15.56
CA HIS A 22 21.32 -14.66 16.47
C HIS A 22 22.08 -13.73 17.42
N ARG A 23 23.27 -13.25 17.02
CA ARG A 23 24.14 -12.39 17.84
C ARG A 23 24.35 -10.99 17.27
N ALA A 24 24.20 -10.82 15.96
CA ALA A 24 24.48 -9.55 15.28
C ALA A 24 23.47 -9.26 14.16
N GLY A 25 23.66 -8.15 13.44
CA GLY A 25 23.05 -7.98 12.12
C GLY A 25 23.85 -8.69 11.02
N GLY A 26 23.44 -8.52 9.76
CA GLY A 26 24.22 -8.97 8.60
C GLY A 26 25.12 -7.86 8.06
N ILE A 27 24.67 -7.15 7.02
CA ILE A 27 25.45 -6.12 6.31
C ILE A 27 25.02 -4.73 6.74
N SER A 28 25.99 -3.85 6.99
CA SER A 28 25.77 -2.42 7.22
C SER A 28 26.43 -1.60 6.11
N VAL A 29 25.66 -0.77 5.44
CA VAL A 29 26.13 0.23 4.47
C VAL A 29 25.95 1.59 5.11
N VAL A 30 27.04 2.33 5.33
CA VAL A 30 27.01 3.60 6.09
C VAL A 30 27.75 4.67 5.31
N ASN A 31 27.07 5.78 5.00
CA ASN A 31 27.64 6.92 4.28
C ASN A 31 28.37 6.52 2.97
N SER A 32 27.71 5.67 2.17
CA SER A 32 28.25 5.11 0.94
C SER A 32 27.44 5.53 -0.29
N LEU A 33 28.09 5.54 -1.46
CA LEU A 33 27.46 5.78 -2.75
C LEU A 33 27.63 4.55 -3.65
N ARG A 34 26.60 4.17 -4.43
CA ARG A 34 26.67 3.09 -5.44
C ARG A 34 27.14 1.76 -4.86
N THR A 35 26.43 1.28 -3.84
CA THR A 35 26.71 -0.03 -3.23
C THR A 35 25.78 -1.10 -3.81
N LEU A 36 26.35 -2.23 -4.22
CA LEU A 36 25.61 -3.39 -4.69
C LEU A 36 25.69 -4.51 -3.65
N ILE A 37 24.54 -5.00 -3.22
CA ILE A 37 24.41 -6.24 -2.43
C ILE A 37 23.60 -7.22 -3.27
N GLU A 38 24.21 -8.31 -3.71
CA GLU A 38 23.57 -9.22 -4.66
C GLU A 38 23.77 -10.70 -4.33
N SER A 39 22.79 -11.52 -4.71
CA SER A 39 22.89 -12.98 -4.65
C SER A 39 23.33 -13.53 -3.30
N SER A 40 22.88 -12.90 -2.21
CA SER A 40 23.33 -13.24 -0.86
C SER A 40 22.25 -13.97 -0.06
N TYR A 41 22.70 -14.89 0.81
CA TYR A 41 21.87 -15.61 1.76
C TYR A 41 22.21 -15.15 3.18
N ILE A 42 21.34 -14.33 3.78
CA ILE A 42 21.60 -13.65 5.07
C ILE A 42 20.61 -14.14 6.11
N VAL A 43 21.09 -14.84 7.13
CA VAL A 43 20.24 -15.54 8.10
C VAL A 43 20.65 -15.30 9.54
N HIS A 44 19.74 -15.63 10.45
CA HIS A 44 19.95 -15.60 11.90
C HIS A 44 20.42 -14.24 12.42
N PHE A 45 19.95 -13.14 11.83
CA PHE A 45 20.23 -11.81 12.39
C PHE A 45 19.42 -11.57 13.66
N ALA A 46 20.04 -11.04 14.71
CA ALA A 46 19.35 -10.61 15.94
C ALA A 46 18.64 -9.27 15.78
N SER A 47 19.06 -8.46 14.80
CA SER A 47 18.57 -7.10 14.61
C SER A 47 18.19 -6.81 13.17
N LYS A 48 19.13 -6.37 12.33
CA LYS A 48 18.90 -6.06 10.91
C LYS A 48 19.68 -7.03 10.02
N GLY A 49 19.03 -7.59 9.00
CA GLY A 49 19.72 -8.40 7.99
C GLY A 49 20.63 -7.52 7.13
N ILE A 50 20.06 -6.51 6.47
CA ILE A 50 20.78 -5.43 5.81
C ILE A 50 20.31 -4.09 6.40
N TRP A 51 21.26 -3.22 6.72
CA TRP A 51 20.98 -1.86 7.15
C TRP A 51 21.74 -0.86 6.27
N VAL A 52 20.99 0.02 5.61
CA VAL A 52 21.52 1.16 4.85
C VAL A 52 21.26 2.41 5.68
N GLN A 53 22.33 3.04 6.15
CA GLN A 53 22.30 4.24 6.97
C GLN A 53 22.96 5.39 6.21
N ASP A 54 22.14 6.34 5.76
CA ASP A 54 22.61 7.44 4.90
C ASP A 54 23.22 6.92 3.58
N GLY A 55 23.67 7.84 2.72
CA GLY A 55 24.15 7.49 1.39
C GLY A 55 23.03 7.42 0.35
N HIS A 56 23.43 7.18 -0.90
CA HIS A 56 22.52 7.12 -2.06
C HIS A 56 22.87 5.91 -2.94
N GLU A 57 21.89 5.45 -3.73
CA GLU A 57 22.11 4.46 -4.79
C GLU A 57 22.60 3.09 -4.26
N THR A 58 22.04 2.60 -3.15
CA THR A 58 22.25 1.19 -2.75
C THR A 58 21.26 0.29 -3.48
N ILE A 59 21.77 -0.74 -4.16
CA ILE A 59 20.98 -1.74 -4.86
C ILE A 59 21.11 -3.08 -4.12
N ILE A 60 20.00 -3.59 -3.60
CA ILE A 60 19.89 -4.91 -2.99
C ILE A 60 19.12 -5.81 -3.95
N SER A 61 19.74 -6.90 -4.42
CA SER A 61 19.11 -7.75 -5.43
C SER A 61 19.28 -9.25 -5.24
N ARG A 62 18.31 -10.04 -5.73
CA ARG A 62 18.41 -11.51 -5.90
C ARG A 62 18.85 -12.24 -4.64
N SER A 63 18.40 -11.77 -3.48
CA SER A 63 18.89 -12.20 -2.17
C SER A 63 17.78 -12.82 -1.33
N PHE A 64 18.17 -13.64 -0.36
CA PHE A 64 17.28 -14.28 0.59
C PHE A 64 17.66 -13.84 1.99
N LEU A 65 16.68 -13.33 2.75
CA LEU A 65 16.91 -12.83 4.09
C LEU A 65 15.89 -13.42 5.06
N GLY A 66 16.35 -14.00 6.17
CA GLY A 66 15.42 -14.36 7.22
C GLY A 66 16.02 -14.51 8.61
N GLN A 67 15.27 -14.07 9.61
CA GLN A 67 15.72 -14.15 11.00
C GLN A 67 15.75 -15.61 11.46
N HIS A 68 14.73 -16.40 11.08
CA HIS A 68 14.60 -17.81 11.42
C HIS A 68 14.42 -18.62 10.14
N ILE A 69 15.07 -19.78 10.02
CA ILE A 69 14.94 -20.62 8.82
C ILE A 69 13.71 -21.51 8.96
N THR A 70 12.55 -20.98 8.57
CA THR A 70 11.25 -21.68 8.56
C THR A 70 10.41 -21.23 7.36
N ALA A 71 9.42 -22.05 6.98
CA ALA A 71 8.55 -21.84 5.82
C ALA A 71 7.09 -21.48 6.20
N GLY A 72 6.89 -21.01 7.43
CA GLY A 72 5.58 -20.63 7.98
C GLY A 72 5.05 -21.64 9.01
N GLY A 73 4.07 -21.21 9.81
CA GLY A 73 3.46 -22.06 10.85
C GLY A 73 4.36 -22.35 12.05
N ASP A 74 5.42 -21.55 12.24
CA ASP A 74 6.34 -21.70 13.37
C ASP A 74 5.62 -21.33 14.69
N PRO A 75 5.58 -22.21 15.70
CA PRO A 75 4.93 -21.93 16.98
C PRO A 75 5.47 -20.67 17.69
N PHE A 76 6.70 -20.26 17.37
CA PHE A 76 7.38 -19.11 17.96
C PHE A 76 7.34 -17.85 17.08
N GLU A 77 6.59 -17.84 15.97
CA GLU A 77 6.53 -16.71 15.03
C GLU A 77 6.14 -15.38 15.71
N ARG A 78 5.30 -15.43 16.75
CA ARG A 78 4.94 -14.26 17.56
C ARG A 78 6.16 -13.58 18.21
N SER A 79 7.23 -14.31 18.46
CA SER A 79 8.47 -13.83 19.08
C SER A 79 9.47 -13.23 18.09
N PHE A 80 9.27 -13.43 16.77
CA PHE A 80 10.15 -12.85 15.76
C PHE A 80 10.18 -11.33 15.90
N SER A 81 11.38 -10.76 15.80
CA SER A 81 11.70 -9.39 16.22
C SER A 81 12.60 -8.63 15.24
N GLY A 82 13.32 -9.35 14.38
CA GLY A 82 14.28 -8.77 13.45
C GLY A 82 13.63 -7.99 12.32
N THR A 83 14.41 -7.13 11.67
CA THR A 83 14.06 -6.44 10.42
C THR A 83 14.96 -6.97 9.32
N ALA A 84 14.43 -7.49 8.22
CA ALA A 84 15.30 -8.06 7.19
C ALA A 84 16.09 -6.98 6.46
N ILE A 85 15.42 -5.92 6.00
CA ILE A 85 16.06 -4.78 5.34
C ILE A 85 15.59 -3.48 5.99
N ARG A 86 16.54 -2.60 6.33
CA ARG A 86 16.26 -1.25 6.81
C ARG A 86 16.95 -0.21 5.94
N LEU A 87 16.16 0.70 5.37
CA LEU A 87 16.61 1.80 4.52
C LEU A 87 16.38 3.14 5.23
N ASP A 88 17.44 3.67 5.85
CA ASP A 88 17.48 5.01 6.46
C ASP A 88 18.15 6.02 5.50
N GLY A 89 17.85 5.92 4.21
CA GLY A 89 18.41 6.76 3.15
C GLY A 89 17.49 6.79 1.93
N ASN A 90 17.84 7.61 0.95
CA ASN A 90 17.08 7.81 -0.28
C ASN A 90 17.72 7.13 -1.49
N ASP A 91 16.95 7.06 -2.58
CA ASP A 91 17.40 6.60 -3.89
C ASP A 91 17.91 5.15 -3.93
N ASN A 92 17.39 4.29 -3.03
CA ASN A 92 17.76 2.88 -2.99
C ASN A 92 16.78 2.02 -3.78
N ILE A 93 17.27 0.87 -4.24
CA ILE A 93 16.50 -0.13 -4.98
C ILE A 93 16.61 -1.46 -4.25
N VAL A 94 15.46 -2.08 -3.96
CA VAL A 94 15.38 -3.47 -3.53
C VAL A 94 14.62 -4.24 -4.60
N THR A 95 15.26 -5.21 -5.24
CA THR A 95 14.70 -5.94 -6.37
C THR A 95 14.88 -7.45 -6.25
N ASP A 96 13.84 -8.23 -6.48
CA ASP A 96 13.92 -9.70 -6.55
C ASP A 96 14.47 -10.32 -5.25
N VAL A 97 13.94 -9.88 -4.11
CA VAL A 97 14.38 -10.33 -2.79
C VAL A 97 13.29 -11.16 -2.13
N VAL A 98 13.68 -12.29 -1.54
CA VAL A 98 12.79 -13.12 -0.73
C VAL A 98 13.09 -12.90 0.75
N ILE A 99 12.06 -12.54 1.51
CA ILE A 99 12.16 -12.25 2.94
C ILE A 99 11.26 -13.17 3.74
N PHE A 100 11.85 -13.84 4.72
CA PHE A 100 11.16 -14.83 5.54
C PHE A 100 11.42 -14.66 7.03
N SER A 101 10.41 -15.00 7.81
CA SER A 101 10.49 -15.19 9.27
C SER A 101 11.13 -14.04 10.07
N ALA A 102 11.08 -12.80 9.57
CA ALA A 102 11.45 -11.58 10.29
C ALA A 102 10.19 -10.87 10.83
N SER A 103 10.31 -10.02 11.84
CA SER A 103 9.17 -9.20 12.29
C SER A 103 8.74 -8.18 11.24
N ILE A 104 9.73 -7.50 10.65
CA ILE A 104 9.52 -6.55 9.55
C ILE A 104 10.32 -7.03 8.35
N GLY A 105 9.69 -7.10 7.17
CA GLY A 105 10.40 -7.41 5.95
C GLY A 105 11.31 -6.26 5.53
N VAL A 106 10.72 -5.16 5.06
CA VAL A 106 11.45 -3.93 4.70
C VAL A 106 10.95 -2.75 5.53
N LEU A 107 11.84 -2.09 6.26
CA LEU A 107 11.59 -0.81 6.92
C LEU A 107 12.22 0.32 6.11
N VAL A 108 11.43 1.30 5.70
CA VAL A 108 11.87 2.48 4.96
C VAL A 108 11.62 3.72 5.79
N SER A 109 12.67 4.49 6.06
CA SER A 109 12.61 5.79 6.73
C SER A 109 13.22 6.93 5.91
N GLY A 110 13.76 6.64 4.73
CA GLY A 110 14.18 7.64 3.73
C GLY A 110 13.26 7.69 2.51
N GLN A 111 13.51 8.65 1.61
CA GLN A 111 12.61 9.02 0.50
C GLN A 111 12.99 8.34 -0.82
N ALA A 112 12.17 8.47 -1.85
CA ALA A 112 12.53 8.15 -3.25
C ALA A 112 12.92 6.68 -3.56
N ASN A 113 12.68 5.74 -2.65
CA ASN A 113 13.08 4.34 -2.81
C ASN A 113 12.18 3.58 -3.82
N THR A 114 12.73 2.52 -4.43
CA THR A 114 11.99 1.56 -5.27
C THR A 114 12.09 0.16 -4.70
N LEU A 115 10.95 -0.45 -4.43
CA LEU A 115 10.82 -1.82 -3.97
C LEU A 115 10.07 -2.61 -5.05
N THR A 116 10.70 -3.63 -5.64
CA THR A 116 10.09 -4.42 -6.71
C THR A 116 10.43 -5.90 -6.63
N GLY A 117 9.51 -6.78 -7.02
CA GLY A 117 9.78 -8.22 -7.00
C GLY A 117 10.10 -8.78 -5.62
N ILE A 118 9.66 -8.10 -4.55
CA ILE A 118 9.90 -8.56 -3.18
C ILE A 118 8.83 -9.59 -2.82
N HIS A 119 9.25 -10.76 -2.33
CA HIS A 119 8.37 -11.74 -1.72
C HIS A 119 8.53 -11.70 -0.20
N CYS A 120 7.52 -11.19 0.50
CA CYS A 120 7.47 -11.17 1.95
C CYS A 120 6.54 -12.27 2.47
N TYR A 121 7.12 -13.34 3.04
CA TYR A 121 6.42 -14.30 3.89
C TYR A 121 7.05 -14.29 5.29
N ASN A 122 7.33 -13.09 5.78
CA ASN A 122 7.82 -12.87 7.13
C ASN A 122 6.66 -12.98 8.14
N LYS A 123 6.92 -12.63 9.42
CA LYS A 123 5.91 -12.67 10.49
C LYS A 123 4.57 -12.08 10.02
N ALA A 124 3.51 -12.86 10.06
CA ALA A 124 2.20 -12.48 9.57
C ALA A 124 1.65 -11.22 10.29
N THR A 125 0.87 -10.41 9.57
CA THR A 125 0.23 -9.20 10.12
C THR A 125 -0.62 -9.53 11.33
N GLY A 126 -1.39 -10.63 11.28
CA GLY A 126 -2.22 -11.08 12.41
C GLY A 126 -1.43 -11.47 13.66
N LEU A 127 -0.13 -11.67 13.54
CA LEU A 127 0.79 -11.95 14.64
C LEU A 127 1.62 -10.72 15.06
N GLY A 128 1.39 -9.57 14.41
CA GLY A 128 2.05 -8.30 14.69
C GLY A 128 3.29 -8.03 13.84
N GLY A 129 3.51 -8.77 12.75
CA GLY A 129 4.56 -8.45 11.78
C GLY A 129 4.10 -7.48 10.69
N THR A 130 5.02 -7.09 9.81
CA THR A 130 4.74 -6.20 8.68
C THR A 130 5.63 -6.56 7.51
N GLY A 131 5.07 -6.62 6.30
CA GLY A 131 5.83 -6.95 5.09
C GLY A 131 6.73 -5.79 4.70
N ILE A 132 6.11 -4.64 4.45
CA ILE A 132 6.81 -3.40 4.11
C ILE A 132 6.26 -2.26 4.98
N TYR A 133 7.14 -1.57 5.70
CA TYR A 133 6.77 -0.46 6.57
C TYR A 133 7.45 0.83 6.11
N LEU A 134 6.66 1.79 5.64
CA LEU A 134 7.09 3.14 5.30
C LEU A 134 6.88 4.05 6.51
N LYS A 135 7.95 4.23 7.29
CA LYS A 135 8.01 5.06 8.48
C LYS A 135 8.70 6.39 8.15
N ALA A 136 8.09 7.12 7.22
CA ALA A 136 8.55 8.40 6.69
C ALA A 136 7.35 9.35 6.49
N PRO A 137 6.69 9.80 7.58
CA PRO A 137 5.49 10.61 7.50
C PRO A 137 5.74 11.92 6.75
N GLY A 138 4.90 12.20 5.74
CA GLY A 138 4.99 13.38 4.89
C GLY A 138 6.09 13.34 3.81
N LEU A 139 6.92 12.30 3.80
CA LEU A 139 8.17 12.26 3.03
C LEU A 139 8.37 10.94 2.25
N THR A 140 7.33 10.11 2.11
CA THR A 140 7.46 8.72 1.63
C THR A 140 8.10 8.59 0.24
N GLN A 141 7.54 9.22 -0.79
CA GLN A 141 8.02 9.24 -2.19
C GLN A 141 8.48 7.88 -2.73
N THR A 142 7.86 6.79 -2.27
CA THR A 142 8.33 5.42 -2.50
C THR A 142 7.44 4.71 -3.52
N ARG A 143 8.05 3.87 -4.35
CA ARG A 143 7.37 3.02 -5.32
C ARG A 143 7.50 1.57 -4.89
N ILE A 144 6.37 0.90 -4.66
CA ILE A 144 6.27 -0.52 -4.35
C ILE A 144 5.53 -1.18 -5.51
N VAL A 145 6.22 -2.01 -6.29
CA VAL A 145 5.65 -2.54 -7.53
C VAL A 145 5.93 -4.03 -7.70
N ASN A 146 4.98 -4.80 -8.20
CA ASN A 146 5.18 -6.22 -8.53
C ASN A 146 5.70 -7.07 -7.36
N CYS A 147 5.26 -6.78 -6.13
CA CYS A 147 5.64 -7.55 -4.94
C CYS A 147 4.62 -8.66 -4.64
N TYR A 148 5.05 -9.67 -3.89
CA TYR A 148 4.18 -10.70 -3.34
C TYR A 148 4.21 -10.63 -1.80
N LEU A 149 3.05 -10.32 -1.23
CA LEU A 149 2.85 -10.14 0.20
C LEU A 149 2.02 -11.31 0.74
N ASP A 150 2.67 -12.26 1.39
CA ASP A 150 2.08 -13.48 1.89
C ASP A 150 1.76 -13.34 3.40
N TYR A 151 0.47 -13.16 3.73
CA TYR A 151 -0.04 -12.87 5.08
C TYR A 151 0.54 -11.60 5.75
N THR A 152 1.27 -10.76 5.03
CA THR A 152 1.95 -9.57 5.55
C THR A 152 1.49 -8.31 4.84
N SER A 153 1.31 -7.22 5.60
CA SER A 153 0.75 -5.98 5.06
C SER A 153 1.82 -4.97 4.68
N ILE A 154 1.42 -4.02 3.84
CA ILE A 154 2.14 -2.75 3.69
C ILE A 154 1.55 -1.75 4.69
N VAL A 155 2.39 -1.05 5.44
CA VAL A 155 1.97 0.05 6.33
C VAL A 155 2.69 1.32 5.90
N SER A 156 1.97 2.43 5.75
CA SER A 156 2.57 3.74 5.47
C SER A 156 2.05 4.81 6.40
N GLU A 157 2.95 5.51 7.09
CA GLU A 157 2.61 6.68 7.91
C GLU A 157 2.57 7.94 7.04
N ASP A 158 1.48 8.72 7.15
CA ASP A 158 1.22 9.97 6.40
C ASP A 158 1.79 9.99 4.97
N PRO A 159 1.35 9.10 4.07
CA PRO A 159 1.99 8.90 2.78
C PRO A 159 1.93 10.14 1.88
N VAL A 160 3.07 10.47 1.26
CA VAL A 160 3.17 11.49 0.20
C VAL A 160 3.89 10.89 -1.00
N HIS A 161 3.27 10.96 -2.19
CA HIS A 161 3.79 10.40 -3.45
C HIS A 161 4.12 8.90 -3.35
N LEU A 162 3.17 8.11 -2.86
CA LEU A 162 3.29 6.67 -2.71
C LEU A 162 2.63 5.95 -3.89
N LEU A 163 3.35 5.02 -4.52
CA LEU A 163 2.79 4.06 -5.48
C LEU A 163 2.83 2.64 -4.92
N VAL A 164 1.70 1.95 -4.95
CA VAL A 164 1.59 0.50 -4.73
C VAL A 164 0.86 -0.12 -5.92
N SER A 165 1.56 -0.90 -6.75
CA SER A 165 0.95 -1.44 -7.99
C SER A 165 1.45 -2.82 -8.40
N GLY A 166 0.62 -3.56 -9.15
CA GLY A 166 0.99 -4.84 -9.74
C GLY A 166 1.31 -5.94 -8.73
N SER A 167 0.99 -5.73 -7.44
CA SER A 167 1.38 -6.63 -6.37
C SER A 167 0.27 -7.65 -6.08
N PHE A 168 0.65 -8.80 -5.52
CA PHE A 168 -0.26 -9.82 -5.03
C PHE A 168 -0.23 -9.85 -3.50
N PHE A 169 -1.41 -9.78 -2.88
CA PHE A 169 -1.63 -9.85 -1.44
C PHE A 169 -2.44 -11.11 -1.13
N LEU A 170 -1.85 -12.03 -0.36
CA LEU A 170 -2.46 -13.29 0.04
C LEU A 170 -2.76 -13.31 1.55
N GLY A 171 -3.81 -14.02 1.93
CA GLY A 171 -4.04 -14.38 3.34
C GLY A 171 -4.45 -13.19 4.19
N ASP A 172 -5.34 -12.33 3.66
CA ASP A 172 -5.80 -11.09 4.29
C ASP A 172 -4.71 -9.98 4.40
N ALA A 173 -3.58 -10.16 3.71
CA ALA A 173 -2.61 -9.09 3.50
C ALA A 173 -3.27 -7.87 2.84
N ASN A 174 -2.90 -6.67 3.28
CA ASN A 174 -3.56 -5.43 2.89
C ASN A 174 -2.59 -4.24 2.86
N VAL A 175 -3.10 -3.06 2.49
CA VAL A 175 -2.40 -1.79 2.65
C VAL A 175 -3.05 -0.98 3.77
N VAL A 176 -2.28 -0.60 4.78
CA VAL A 176 -2.71 0.24 5.89
C VAL A 176 -2.09 1.63 5.75
N LEU A 177 -2.95 2.64 5.62
CA LEU A 177 -2.58 4.05 5.59
C LEU A 177 -2.80 4.62 6.99
N LYS A 178 -1.71 4.97 7.65
CA LYS A 178 -1.72 5.35 9.07
C LYS A 178 -1.53 6.85 9.23
N SER A 179 -2.47 7.47 9.92
CA SER A 179 -2.41 8.89 10.24
C SER A 179 -1.50 9.13 11.45
N VAL A 180 -0.52 10.01 11.27
CA VAL A 180 0.34 10.53 12.34
C VAL A 180 0.08 12.01 12.53
N ASN A 181 0.11 12.78 11.43
CA ASN A 181 -0.20 14.21 11.36
C ASN A 181 -1.40 14.48 10.45
N GLY A 182 -2.08 13.43 9.96
CA GLY A 182 -3.29 13.55 9.17
C GLY A 182 -3.06 13.96 7.71
N VAL A 183 -1.93 13.57 7.12
CA VAL A 183 -1.56 13.94 5.73
C VAL A 183 -1.57 12.72 4.82
N MET A 184 -2.22 12.83 3.66
CA MET A 184 -2.21 11.81 2.61
C MET A 184 -2.27 12.49 1.24
N LYS A 185 -1.17 12.48 0.48
CA LYS A 185 -1.10 13.22 -0.80
C LYS A 185 -0.45 12.43 -1.94
N GLY A 186 -1.08 12.42 -3.11
CA GLY A 186 -0.50 11.75 -4.30
C GLY A 186 -0.27 10.26 -4.06
N VAL A 187 -1.27 9.56 -3.53
CA VAL A 187 -1.19 8.12 -3.20
C VAL A 187 -1.92 7.33 -4.28
N SER A 188 -1.29 6.30 -4.82
CA SER A 188 -1.87 5.41 -5.83
C SER A 188 -1.72 3.96 -5.41
N ILE A 189 -2.83 3.28 -5.10
CA ILE A 189 -2.90 1.84 -4.82
C ILE A 189 -3.75 1.21 -5.92
N VAL A 190 -3.10 0.74 -6.98
CA VAL A 190 -3.77 0.40 -8.25
C VAL A 190 -3.27 -0.89 -8.89
N ASN A 191 -4.15 -1.61 -9.58
CA ASN A 191 -3.80 -2.82 -10.35
C ASN A 191 -3.17 -3.93 -9.49
N ASN A 192 -3.61 -4.07 -8.23
CA ASN A 192 -3.16 -5.14 -7.34
C ASN A 192 -4.22 -6.25 -7.27
N MET A 193 -3.77 -7.45 -6.88
CA MET A 193 -4.62 -8.59 -6.58
C MET A 193 -4.64 -8.83 -5.07
N PHE A 194 -5.81 -8.92 -4.47
CA PHE A 194 -6.02 -9.21 -3.04
C PHE A 194 -6.84 -10.49 -2.90
N SER A 195 -6.33 -11.45 -2.12
CA SER A 195 -6.99 -12.73 -1.84
C SER A 195 -6.98 -13.00 -0.34
N GLY A 196 -8.16 -12.97 0.28
CA GLY A 196 -8.34 -13.20 1.71
C GLY A 196 -9.17 -14.43 2.05
N ASN A 197 -9.40 -14.61 3.35
CA ASN A 197 -10.03 -15.78 3.94
C ASN A 197 -11.54 -15.64 4.15
N GLY A 198 -12.15 -14.53 3.69
CA GLY A 198 -13.60 -14.30 3.80
C GLY A 198 -14.06 -13.74 5.14
N VAL A 199 -13.16 -13.22 5.97
CA VAL A 199 -13.47 -12.73 7.34
C VAL A 199 -13.71 -11.21 7.41
N GLY A 200 -13.86 -10.54 6.26
CA GLY A 200 -14.23 -9.12 6.19
C GLY A 200 -13.08 -8.13 6.33
N VAL A 201 -11.84 -8.55 6.11
CA VAL A 201 -10.69 -7.63 6.09
C VAL A 201 -10.72 -6.76 4.84
N ASP A 202 -10.60 -5.45 5.01
CA ASP A 202 -10.48 -4.49 3.91
C ASP A 202 -9.11 -4.63 3.20
N ASN A 203 -9.10 -4.56 1.86
CA ASN A 203 -7.89 -4.51 1.05
C ASN A 203 -7.04 -3.24 1.31
N VAL A 204 -7.69 -2.11 1.63
CA VAL A 204 -7.05 -0.86 2.03
C VAL A 204 -7.73 -0.31 3.28
N GLN A 205 -6.94 0.01 4.31
CA GLN A 205 -7.42 0.46 5.61
C GLN A 205 -6.88 1.84 5.97
N LEU A 206 -7.68 2.61 6.70
CA LEU A 206 -7.26 3.84 7.35
C LEU A 206 -7.02 3.55 8.83
N ASP A 207 -5.79 3.67 9.32
CA ASP A 207 -5.47 3.65 10.74
C ASP A 207 -5.41 5.09 11.27
N GLU A 208 -6.57 5.55 11.76
CA GLU A 208 -6.77 6.90 12.31
C GLU A 208 -6.79 6.90 13.84
N LYS A 209 -6.27 5.85 14.50
CA LYS A 209 -6.25 5.76 15.97
C LYS A 209 -5.53 6.92 16.67
N ARG A 210 -4.65 7.63 15.96
CA ARG A 210 -3.91 8.82 16.45
C ARG A 210 -4.47 10.15 15.96
N GLY A 211 -5.55 10.14 15.18
CA GLY A 211 -6.15 11.31 14.57
C GLY A 211 -6.58 11.03 13.12
N MET A 212 -7.58 11.76 12.64
CA MET A 212 -8.11 11.60 11.28
C MET A 212 -7.15 12.19 10.23
N PHE A 213 -7.23 11.69 9.01
CA PHE A 213 -6.66 12.36 7.85
C PHE A 213 -7.47 13.62 7.54
N THR A 214 -6.82 14.79 7.63
CA THR A 214 -7.46 16.09 7.40
C THR A 214 -6.94 16.77 6.12
N ALA A 215 -5.76 16.38 5.64
CA ALA A 215 -5.17 16.87 4.40
C ALA A 215 -5.02 15.72 3.40
N VAL A 216 -6.10 15.44 2.66
CA VAL A 216 -6.18 14.36 1.69
C VAL A 216 -6.34 14.91 0.27
N ASP A 217 -5.34 14.68 -0.59
CA ASP A 217 -5.29 15.24 -1.95
C ASP A 217 -4.70 14.23 -2.95
N GLN A 218 -5.26 14.10 -4.15
CA GLN A 218 -4.76 13.21 -5.20
C GLN A 218 -4.58 11.75 -4.73
N VAL A 219 -5.63 11.16 -4.15
CA VAL A 219 -5.61 9.78 -3.63
C VAL A 219 -6.45 8.85 -4.52
N VAL A 220 -5.80 7.83 -5.06
CA VAL A 220 -6.40 6.82 -5.94
C VAL A 220 -6.23 5.43 -5.33
N VAL A 221 -7.36 4.78 -5.08
CA VAL A 221 -7.43 3.33 -4.88
C VAL A 221 -8.41 2.81 -5.93
N ALA A 222 -7.91 2.13 -6.96
CA ALA A 222 -8.72 1.74 -8.09
C ALA A 222 -8.15 0.56 -8.86
N ARG A 223 -8.99 -0.13 -9.63
CA ARG A 223 -8.58 -1.26 -10.50
C ARG A 223 -7.87 -2.38 -9.75
N ASN A 224 -8.23 -2.61 -8.49
CA ASN A 224 -7.75 -3.75 -7.73
C ASN A 224 -8.74 -4.91 -7.87
N SER A 225 -8.23 -6.13 -8.05
CA SER A 225 -9.04 -7.35 -8.00
C SER A 225 -9.07 -7.86 -6.57
N VAL A 226 -10.26 -8.06 -6.01
CA VAL A 226 -10.43 -8.42 -4.59
C VAL A 226 -11.28 -9.69 -4.49
N TYR A 227 -10.73 -10.72 -3.86
CA TYR A 227 -11.40 -12.00 -3.58
C TYR A 227 -11.31 -12.31 -2.08
N GLY A 228 -12.42 -12.71 -1.45
CA GLY A 228 -12.41 -13.08 -0.02
C GLY A 228 -12.11 -11.94 0.96
N MET A 229 -12.16 -10.69 0.52
CA MET A 229 -11.89 -9.47 1.30
C MET A 229 -12.92 -8.39 0.96
N THR A 230 -13.03 -7.36 1.80
CA THR A 230 -13.86 -6.19 1.51
C THR A 230 -13.12 -5.29 0.52
N SER A 231 -13.76 -4.94 -0.59
CA SER A 231 -13.20 -4.03 -1.58
C SER A 231 -13.42 -2.58 -1.17
N ARG A 232 -12.33 -1.88 -0.86
CA ARG A 232 -12.28 -0.44 -0.61
C ARG A 232 -11.58 0.24 -1.79
N SER A 233 -12.16 1.35 -2.24
CA SER A 233 -11.81 2.05 -3.47
C SER A 233 -12.05 3.56 -3.30
N THR A 234 -11.37 4.40 -4.06
CA THR A 234 -11.73 5.82 -4.19
C THR A 234 -12.56 6.09 -5.45
N VAL A 235 -12.85 5.05 -6.24
CA VAL A 235 -13.73 5.11 -7.42
C VAL A 235 -14.83 4.07 -7.27
N GLY A 236 -16.08 4.47 -7.49
CA GLY A 236 -17.25 3.59 -7.42
C GLY A 236 -18.04 3.60 -8.72
N ARG A 237 -18.54 2.43 -9.15
CA ARG A 237 -19.50 2.31 -10.25
C ARG A 237 -20.64 1.42 -9.81
N ALA A 238 -21.87 1.87 -10.00
CA ALA A 238 -23.05 1.10 -9.66
C ALA A 238 -24.24 1.49 -10.55
N ALA A 239 -25.23 0.61 -10.60
CA ALA A 239 -26.49 0.86 -11.28
C ALA A 239 -27.65 0.54 -10.36
N VAL A 240 -28.72 1.33 -10.44
CA VAL A 240 -29.97 1.08 -9.74
C VAL A 240 -31.12 1.16 -10.72
N GLU A 241 -31.99 0.16 -10.69
CA GLU A 241 -33.22 0.13 -11.45
C GLU A 241 -34.40 0.50 -10.55
N GLY A 242 -35.38 1.24 -11.08
CA GLY A 242 -36.59 1.56 -10.35
C GLY A 242 -37.67 2.22 -11.19
N ASN A 243 -38.91 2.17 -10.70
CA ASN A 243 -40.04 2.90 -11.23
C ASN A 243 -40.41 4.04 -10.29
N GLY A 244 -40.29 5.29 -10.74
CA GLY A 244 -40.66 6.43 -9.92
C GLY A 244 -39.94 7.70 -10.35
N THR A 245 -39.72 8.57 -9.37
CA THR A 245 -39.08 9.89 -9.56
C THR A 245 -37.73 10.00 -8.86
N ARG A 246 -37.24 8.93 -8.22
CA ARG A 246 -36.06 8.96 -7.34
C ARG A 246 -35.26 7.67 -7.46
N TRP A 247 -33.95 7.82 -7.55
CA TRP A 247 -32.98 6.73 -7.54
C TRP A 247 -31.84 7.10 -6.61
N THR A 248 -31.60 6.26 -5.60
CA THR A 248 -30.49 6.42 -4.66
C THR A 248 -29.49 5.30 -4.89
N VAL A 249 -28.23 5.67 -5.06
CA VAL A 249 -27.10 4.73 -5.15
C VAL A 249 -26.20 4.95 -3.95
N ASP A 250 -25.96 3.89 -3.18
CA ASP A 250 -25.12 3.91 -1.99
C ASP A 250 -23.74 3.32 -2.29
N PHE A 251 -22.70 4.12 -2.04
CA PHE A 251 -21.31 3.72 -2.22
C PHE A 251 -20.54 3.56 -0.90
N GLY A 252 -21.19 3.67 0.26
CA GLY A 252 -20.54 3.65 1.58
C GLY A 252 -19.73 2.38 1.86
N SER A 253 -20.18 1.23 1.36
CA SER A 253 -19.46 -0.05 1.51
C SER A 253 -18.21 -0.15 0.62
N VAL A 254 -18.11 0.65 -0.43
CA VAL A 254 -17.01 0.63 -1.42
C VAL A 254 -16.04 1.78 -1.21
N LEU A 255 -16.54 2.99 -0.97
CA LEU A 255 -15.73 4.20 -0.92
C LEU A 255 -14.89 4.26 0.36
N LEU A 256 -13.59 4.50 0.19
CA LEU A 256 -12.58 4.49 1.26
C LEU A 256 -12.87 5.56 2.30
N PHE A 257 -13.11 6.81 1.87
CA PHE A 257 -13.38 7.92 2.78
C PHE A 257 -14.88 8.04 3.09
N PRO A 258 -15.27 8.25 4.36
CA PRO A 258 -16.66 8.49 4.71
C PRO A 258 -17.12 9.87 4.25
N ASP A 259 -18.37 9.96 3.80
CA ASP A 259 -19.07 11.22 3.46
C ASP A 259 -18.25 12.15 2.56
N ARG A 260 -17.61 11.58 1.54
CA ARG A 260 -16.79 12.31 0.59
C ARG A 260 -16.99 11.76 -0.81
N ILE A 261 -17.58 12.56 -1.68
CA ILE A 261 -17.61 12.32 -3.12
C ILE A 261 -17.25 13.65 -3.78
N ASP A 262 -16.14 13.66 -4.53
CA ASP A 262 -15.61 14.88 -5.15
C ASP A 262 -16.24 15.09 -6.54
N HIS A 263 -16.51 14.01 -7.26
CA HIS A 263 -17.14 14.05 -8.58
C HIS A 263 -18.19 12.94 -8.76
N VAL A 264 -19.24 13.25 -9.52
CA VAL A 264 -20.31 12.33 -9.90
C VAL A 264 -20.55 12.45 -11.40
N GLN A 265 -20.56 11.31 -12.09
CA GLN A 265 -21.11 11.17 -13.44
C GLN A 265 -22.27 10.20 -13.39
N TYR A 266 -23.34 10.49 -14.12
CA TYR A 266 -24.45 9.56 -14.22
C TYR A 266 -25.10 9.58 -15.60
N THR A 267 -25.76 8.48 -15.94
CA THR A 267 -26.63 8.36 -17.09
C THR A 267 -27.95 7.74 -16.65
N LEU A 268 -29.07 8.33 -17.08
CA LEU A 268 -30.40 7.79 -16.86
C LEU A 268 -30.90 7.15 -18.16
N MET A 269 -31.12 5.84 -18.11
CA MET A 269 -31.71 5.08 -19.20
C MET A 269 -33.21 4.89 -18.92
N ALA A 270 -34.04 5.77 -19.48
CA ALA A 270 -35.49 5.68 -19.34
C ALA A 270 -36.06 4.58 -20.25
N GLY A 271 -36.96 3.78 -19.70
CA GLY A 271 -37.73 2.79 -20.45
C GLY A 271 -38.90 3.43 -21.22
N GLY A 272 -39.19 2.88 -22.41
CA GLY A 272 -40.29 3.31 -23.26
C GLY A 272 -40.00 4.60 -24.03
N SER A 273 -41.03 5.43 -24.24
CA SER A 273 -40.97 6.66 -25.06
C SER A 273 -40.91 7.95 -24.25
N LYS A 274 -40.65 7.88 -22.93
CA LYS A 274 -40.61 9.04 -22.04
C LYS A 274 -39.21 9.64 -21.96
N PHE A 275 -39.13 10.97 -21.99
CA PHE A 275 -37.89 11.75 -21.82
C PHE A 275 -38.03 12.69 -20.61
N PRO A 276 -37.89 12.19 -19.38
CA PRO A 276 -38.03 13.03 -18.20
C PRO A 276 -36.85 13.99 -18.05
N ASN A 277 -37.11 15.18 -17.53
CA ASN A 277 -36.03 16.02 -17.02
C ASN A 277 -35.51 15.41 -15.72
N HIS A 278 -34.19 15.30 -15.59
CA HIS A 278 -33.55 14.67 -14.44
C HIS A 278 -32.35 15.47 -13.95
N VAL A 279 -32.05 15.37 -12.66
CA VAL A 279 -30.97 16.12 -12.02
C VAL A 279 -30.33 15.32 -10.88
N LEU A 280 -29.02 15.50 -10.70
CA LEU A 280 -28.33 15.12 -9.47
C LEU A 280 -28.79 16.03 -8.33
N ARG A 281 -29.42 15.46 -7.30
CA ARG A 281 -30.04 16.21 -6.21
C ARG A 281 -29.17 16.30 -4.96
N ASN A 282 -28.49 15.23 -4.58
CA ASN A 282 -27.72 15.16 -3.34
C ASN A 282 -26.58 14.14 -3.43
N VAL A 283 -25.51 14.36 -2.65
CA VAL A 283 -24.28 13.55 -2.61
C VAL A 283 -23.75 13.33 -1.16
N THR A 284 -24.64 13.27 -0.18
CA THR A 284 -24.27 13.11 1.24
C THR A 284 -24.16 11.64 1.65
N LYS A 285 -23.35 11.33 2.65
CA LYS A 285 -23.14 10.01 3.26
C LYS A 285 -22.69 8.95 2.25
N ASN A 286 -21.92 9.35 1.24
CA ASN A 286 -21.55 8.50 0.10
C ASN A 286 -22.76 7.96 -0.70
N GLN A 287 -23.90 8.65 -0.62
CA GLN A 287 -25.10 8.31 -1.37
C GLN A 287 -25.35 9.37 -2.45
N VAL A 288 -25.59 8.91 -3.67
CA VAL A 288 -25.96 9.75 -4.81
C VAL A 288 -27.45 9.65 -5.03
N LEU A 289 -28.16 10.78 -4.95
CA LEU A 289 -29.60 10.87 -5.23
C LEU A 289 -29.82 11.55 -6.58
N ILE A 290 -30.46 10.85 -7.51
CA ILE A 290 -30.94 11.38 -8.78
C ILE A 290 -32.46 11.49 -8.70
N GLU A 291 -33.01 12.62 -9.13
CA GLU A 291 -34.45 12.84 -9.20
C GLU A 291 -34.90 13.17 -10.63
N SER A 292 -36.14 12.82 -10.97
CA SER A 292 -36.80 13.23 -12.21
C SER A 292 -38.09 13.99 -11.94
N ASN A 293 -38.53 14.79 -12.92
CA ASN A 293 -39.78 15.55 -12.83
C ASN A 293 -41.05 14.69 -13.04
N ALA A 294 -40.90 13.46 -13.51
CA ALA A 294 -42.01 12.57 -13.83
C ALA A 294 -41.65 11.11 -13.54
N ALA A 295 -42.65 10.33 -13.13
CA ALA A 295 -42.49 8.91 -12.87
C ALA A 295 -42.17 8.14 -14.15
N VAL A 296 -41.05 7.42 -14.14
CA VAL A 296 -40.57 6.59 -15.24
C VAL A 296 -39.92 5.31 -14.69
N GLN A 297 -40.02 4.22 -15.45
CA GLN A 297 -39.15 3.07 -15.25
C GLN A 297 -37.78 3.42 -15.83
N ALA A 298 -36.73 3.43 -15.03
CA ALA A 298 -35.39 3.72 -15.52
C ALA A 298 -34.31 2.95 -14.77
N THR A 299 -33.18 2.74 -15.45
CA THR A 299 -31.92 2.34 -14.85
C THR A 299 -31.01 3.56 -14.80
N VAL A 300 -30.48 3.87 -13.62
CA VAL A 300 -29.50 4.95 -13.45
C VAL A 300 -28.13 4.32 -13.20
N TYR A 301 -27.19 4.62 -14.09
CA TYR A 301 -25.79 4.23 -13.97
C TYR A 301 -25.04 5.41 -13.37
N VAL A 302 -24.27 5.17 -12.31
CA VAL A 302 -23.54 6.20 -11.57
C VAL A 302 -22.07 5.79 -11.43
N GLU A 303 -21.18 6.74 -11.71
CA GLU A 303 -19.76 6.68 -11.42
C GLU A 303 -19.39 7.83 -10.49
N VAL A 304 -18.59 7.54 -9.46
CA VAL A 304 -18.15 8.52 -8.45
C VAL A 304 -16.66 8.38 -8.17
N ASP A 305 -16.02 9.46 -7.73
CA ASP A 305 -14.67 9.42 -7.20
C ASP A 305 -14.43 10.32 -5.97
N GLN A 306 -13.34 10.03 -5.26
CA GLN A 306 -12.85 10.75 -4.08
C GLN A 306 -11.43 11.31 -4.30
N PHE A 307 -11.06 11.57 -5.56
CA PHE A 307 -9.67 11.80 -5.93
C PHE A 307 -9.07 13.04 -5.25
N GLY A 308 -9.86 14.08 -5.00
CA GLY A 308 -9.42 15.33 -4.41
C GLY A 308 -8.50 16.13 -5.31
N GLY A 309 -8.97 17.31 -5.71
CA GLY A 309 -8.19 18.34 -6.38
C GLY A 309 -9.12 19.50 -6.69
N ARG A 310 -8.98 20.63 -5.99
CA ARG A 310 -9.58 21.87 -6.49
C ARG A 310 -8.87 22.19 -7.80
N ALA A 311 -9.62 22.30 -8.90
CA ALA A 311 -9.15 23.11 -10.01
C ALA A 311 -8.88 24.51 -9.44
N VAL A 312 -7.61 24.92 -9.43
CA VAL A 312 -7.20 26.28 -9.09
C VAL A 312 -7.51 27.17 -10.29
#